data_AF-A0A955Y5J1-F1
#
_entry.id   AF-A0A955Y5J1-F1
#
_cell.length_a   1.000
_cell.length_b   1.000
_cell.length_c   1.000
_cell.angle_alpha   90.00
_cell.angle_beta   90.00
_cell.angle_gamma   90.00
#
_symmetry.space_group_name_H-M   'P 1'
#
loop_
_entity.id
_entity.type
_entity.pdbx_description
1 polymer ?
#
loop_
_entity_poly.entity_id
_entity_poly.type
_entity_poly.pdbx_seq_one_letter_code
_entity_poly.pdbx_strand_id
1 'polypeptide(L)'
;MIPALLLACTEYGFTDARWTDTYQQDRANEVDLLIVVDNSCSMVEEQDNLARNFDALLGRFVEAEVDWRIAVTTTDVEAERYRGRLQGGDDEVVLRGPSGEIDRVEYTRDWGFEDGISLGLSSDRTLATDNDVRGAWCRQGAFYGSEQGTPGEPNIVCGTGRVQRYVPTGPDTGPRAPTAADLLITELHPQSLEDDRRCEWIELTSRSPDTLQLGGLELSDRGRNHAVLPDFLLEPGGIVVIGRSTDACGAPVDIVLETGFSLNDDLRWIDAGMPDADELFAEAVSQGTLGIGIELGLEAARLTLEEPAYTDDNQAFLRDGARFALLFVSDEDDLSPLPVDSYLDRFMEVKGLAGYRDPSRVTVSAVVGDALPPAPGAPSCTSETGFGTYGERYLAAANRTGGLTASICAEDFAPIVSQLGLTLTGVSTRFELSRVPLLDTLEVRLYADTSEASFVRELLLDVDFTYDVEGNALVFTEDQAPPPSFWLSVSYNEAL
;
A
#
# COMPACT_ATOMS: atom_id res chain seq x y z
N MET A 1 87.95 35.42 20.71
CA MET A 1 87.88 34.27 19.79
C MET A 1 86.76 33.35 20.25
N ILE A 2 85.86 33.02 19.33
CA ILE A 2 84.63 32.23 19.45
C ILE A 2 85.00 30.73 19.67
N PRO A 3 84.22 29.92 20.43
CA PRO A 3 83.09 29.21 19.84
C PRO A 3 81.75 29.44 20.55
N ALA A 4 80.74 29.68 19.74
CA ALA A 4 79.33 29.74 20.07
C ALA A 4 78.77 28.31 20.15
N LEU A 5 78.02 28.01 21.21
CA LEU A 5 77.20 26.82 21.34
C LEU A 5 75.95 26.99 20.46
N LEU A 6 75.85 26.22 19.38
CA LEU A 6 74.59 25.97 18.69
C LEU A 6 73.86 24.86 19.46
N LEU A 7 72.87 25.23 20.26
CA LEU A 7 71.80 24.30 20.62
C LEU A 7 70.84 24.22 19.44
N ALA A 8 70.83 23.08 18.76
CA ALA A 8 69.77 22.72 17.83
C ALA A 8 68.49 22.47 18.65
N CYS A 9 67.43 23.22 18.36
CA CYS A 9 66.08 22.81 18.73
C CYS A 9 65.77 21.51 18.00
N THR A 10 65.57 20.43 18.73
CA THR A 10 64.97 19.21 18.22
C THR A 10 63.57 19.52 17.73
N GLU A 11 63.27 19.16 16.48
CA GLU A 11 61.93 19.16 15.90
C GLU A 11 60.92 18.58 16.90
N TYR A 12 59.87 19.35 17.17
CA TYR A 12 58.64 18.77 17.69
C TYR A 12 58.11 17.84 16.61
N GLY A 13 58.30 16.53 16.77
CA GLY A 13 57.53 15.56 16.03
C GLY A 13 56.07 15.76 16.39
N PHE A 14 55.32 16.44 15.53
CA PHE A 14 53.86 16.33 15.54
C PHE A 14 53.58 14.86 15.27
N THR A 15 53.14 14.14 16.30
CA THR A 15 52.53 12.84 16.11
C THR A 15 51.28 13.08 15.28
N ASP A 16 51.35 12.66 14.01
CA ASP A 16 50.22 12.63 13.08
C ASP A 16 49.22 11.60 13.63
N ALA A 17 48.34 12.09 14.53
CA ALA A 17 47.40 11.24 15.23
C ALA A 17 46.31 10.84 14.25
N ARG A 18 46.43 9.62 13.71
CA ARG A 18 45.42 9.04 12.83
C ARG A 18 44.23 8.59 13.68
N TRP A 19 43.07 9.09 13.32
CA TRP A 19 41.77 8.74 13.89
C TRP A 19 41.06 7.77 12.96
N THR A 20 40.24 6.89 13.56
CA THR A 20 39.34 6.01 12.82
C THR A 20 37.99 6.04 13.49
N ASP A 21 36.99 6.58 12.78
CA ASP A 21 35.60 6.43 13.15
C ASP A 21 35.02 5.20 12.45
N THR A 22 34.11 4.51 13.12
CA THR A 22 33.46 3.33 12.57
C THR A 22 31.96 3.45 12.80
N TYR A 23 31.20 3.28 11.73
CA TYR A 23 29.74 3.36 11.74
C TYR A 23 29.18 2.07 11.21
N GLN A 24 28.10 1.59 11.83
CA GLN A 24 27.22 0.61 11.21
C GLN A 24 26.08 1.38 10.57
N GLN A 25 25.74 1.06 9.32
CA GLN A 25 24.55 1.61 8.70
C GLN A 25 23.32 1.10 9.46
N ASP A 26 22.54 2.02 10.00
CA ASP A 26 21.30 1.70 10.67
C ASP A 26 20.35 0.99 9.69
N ARG A 27 19.60 0.03 10.22
CA ARG A 27 18.57 -0.71 9.49
C ARG A 27 17.31 -0.73 10.33
N ALA A 28 16.20 -0.31 9.76
CA ALA A 28 14.90 -0.68 10.30
C ALA A 28 14.70 -2.18 10.06
N ASN A 29 14.50 -2.95 11.13
CA ASN A 29 14.15 -4.36 10.96
C ASN A 29 12.70 -4.52 10.51
N GLU A 30 11.83 -3.63 10.99
CA GLU A 30 10.39 -3.65 10.74
C GLU A 30 9.88 -2.23 10.47
N VAL A 31 8.95 -2.07 9.54
CA VAL A 31 8.29 -0.80 9.19
C VAL A 31 6.78 -1.01 9.06
N ASP A 32 5.99 -0.17 9.72
CA ASP A 32 4.55 -0.08 9.50
C ASP A 32 4.25 1.28 8.86
N LEU A 33 3.65 1.30 7.67
CA LEU A 33 3.28 2.50 6.94
C LEU A 33 1.75 2.58 6.82
N LEU A 34 1.17 3.64 7.37
CA LEU A 34 -0.22 4.00 7.17
C LEU A 34 -0.31 5.09 6.11
N ILE A 35 -0.98 4.82 5.01
CA ILE A 35 -1.29 5.81 3.97
C ILE A 35 -2.74 6.27 4.17
N VAL A 36 -2.92 7.59 4.26
CA VAL A 36 -4.23 8.22 4.40
C VAL A 36 -4.51 8.95 3.10
N VAL A 37 -5.45 8.41 2.33
CA VAL A 37 -5.74 8.85 0.97
C VAL A 37 -7.09 9.57 0.95
N ASP A 38 -7.09 10.79 0.44
CA ASP A 38 -8.29 11.54 0.14
C ASP A 38 -9.13 10.80 -0.93
N ASN A 39 -10.41 10.59 -0.61
CA ASN A 39 -11.37 9.87 -1.45
C ASN A 39 -12.45 10.80 -2.06
N SER A 40 -12.15 12.09 -2.15
CA SER A 40 -12.93 13.08 -2.88
C SER A 40 -12.86 12.83 -4.39
N CYS A 41 -13.72 13.52 -5.15
CA CYS A 41 -13.89 13.22 -6.57
C CYS A 41 -12.82 13.76 -7.51
N SER A 42 -11.96 14.65 -7.04
CA SER A 42 -10.79 15.13 -7.77
C SER A 42 -9.62 14.15 -7.74
N MET A 43 -9.56 13.25 -6.75
CA MET A 43 -8.39 12.42 -6.43
C MET A 43 -8.13 11.22 -7.35
N VAL A 44 -8.92 11.01 -8.41
CA VAL A 44 -8.80 9.81 -9.27
C VAL A 44 -7.40 9.68 -9.85
N GLU A 45 -6.82 10.78 -10.34
CA GLU A 45 -5.51 10.76 -10.98
C GLU A 45 -4.37 10.60 -9.98
N GLU A 46 -4.54 11.12 -8.77
CA GLU A 46 -3.58 11.02 -7.69
C GLU A 46 -3.54 9.59 -7.13
N GLN A 47 -4.72 8.95 -6.99
CA GLN A 47 -4.85 7.52 -6.71
C GLN A 47 -4.20 6.71 -7.85
N ASP A 48 -4.57 7.01 -9.12
CA ASP A 48 -3.75 6.93 -10.36
C ASP A 48 -2.27 6.70 -10.13
N ASN A 49 -1.63 7.79 -9.75
CA ASN A 49 -0.21 7.98 -9.66
C ASN A 49 0.39 7.18 -8.50
N LEU A 50 -0.30 7.11 -7.37
CA LEU A 50 0.16 6.38 -6.18
C LEU A 50 0.27 4.88 -6.44
N ALA A 51 -0.77 4.26 -6.97
CA ALA A 51 -0.76 2.82 -7.28
C ALA A 51 0.30 2.45 -8.32
N ARG A 52 0.48 3.26 -9.37
CA ARG A 52 1.50 3.01 -10.42
C ARG A 52 2.93 3.05 -9.90
N ASN A 53 3.16 3.72 -8.77
CA ASN A 53 4.49 3.93 -8.20
C ASN A 53 4.82 3.05 -7.00
N PHE A 54 3.96 2.08 -6.69
CA PHE A 54 4.17 1.18 -5.58
C PHE A 54 5.42 0.31 -5.72
N ASP A 55 5.73 -0.15 -6.93
CA ASP A 55 6.94 -0.94 -7.21
C ASP A 55 8.22 -0.22 -6.78
N ALA A 56 8.28 1.11 -6.95
CA ALA A 56 9.41 1.91 -6.52
C ALA A 56 9.57 1.91 -4.99
N LEU A 57 8.46 1.90 -4.24
CA LEU A 57 8.46 1.75 -2.78
C LEU A 57 8.98 0.37 -2.38
N LEU A 58 8.37 -0.67 -2.95
CA LEU A 58 8.67 -2.06 -2.61
C LEU A 58 10.12 -2.42 -2.93
N GLY A 59 10.65 -1.92 -4.05
CA GLY A 59 12.05 -2.09 -4.40
C GLY A 59 13.00 -1.69 -3.27
N ARG A 60 12.70 -0.58 -2.56
CA ARG A 60 13.52 -0.13 -1.41
C ARG A 60 13.42 -1.03 -0.21
N PHE A 61 12.21 -1.49 0.13
CA PHE A 61 12.05 -2.40 1.27
C PHE A 61 12.68 -3.77 1.01
N VAL A 62 12.58 -4.28 -0.22
CA VAL A 62 13.22 -5.53 -0.63
C VAL A 62 14.74 -5.40 -0.63
N GLU A 63 15.31 -4.34 -1.21
CA GLU A 63 16.75 -4.06 -1.21
C GLU A 63 17.33 -3.94 0.20
N ALA A 64 16.58 -3.32 1.11
CA ALA A 64 16.98 -3.14 2.50
C ALA A 64 16.60 -4.33 3.40
N GLU A 65 15.98 -5.37 2.84
CA GLU A 65 15.47 -6.57 3.53
C GLU A 65 14.58 -6.22 4.74
N VAL A 66 13.77 -5.18 4.64
CA VAL A 66 12.91 -4.72 5.75
C VAL A 66 11.62 -5.53 5.78
N ASP A 67 11.19 -5.95 6.97
CA ASP A 67 9.86 -6.52 7.15
C ASP A 67 8.82 -5.40 7.22
N TRP A 68 8.04 -5.21 6.17
CA TRP A 68 7.12 -4.08 6.03
C TRP A 68 5.65 -4.50 6.12
N ARG A 69 4.83 -3.58 6.63
CA ARG A 69 3.36 -3.62 6.57
C ARG A 69 2.84 -2.29 6.06
N ILE A 70 1.98 -2.31 5.06
CA ILE A 70 1.39 -1.12 4.47
C ILE A 70 -0.11 -1.23 4.59
N ALA A 71 -0.75 -0.25 5.23
CA ALA A 71 -2.19 -0.16 5.31
C ALA A 71 -2.67 1.16 4.73
N VAL A 72 -3.89 1.16 4.19
CA VAL A 72 -4.53 2.35 3.64
C VAL A 72 -5.78 2.67 4.44
N THR A 73 -6.07 3.95 4.63
CA THR A 73 -7.37 4.45 5.12
C THR A 73 -7.76 5.70 4.32
N THR A 74 -9.00 6.15 4.47
CA THR A 74 -9.46 7.39 3.83
C THR A 74 -9.43 8.58 4.78
N THR A 75 -9.69 9.77 4.25
CA THR A 75 -9.98 10.99 5.01
C THR A 75 -11.42 11.07 5.53
N ASP A 76 -12.33 10.18 5.08
CA ASP A 76 -13.74 10.16 5.46
C ASP A 76 -13.96 9.57 6.86
N VAL A 77 -14.46 10.40 7.77
CA VAL A 77 -14.78 10.03 9.15
C VAL A 77 -16.30 10.08 9.44
N GLU A 78 -17.13 10.41 8.45
CA GLU A 78 -18.58 10.49 8.60
C GLU A 78 -19.24 9.16 8.22
N ALA A 79 -18.79 8.52 7.13
CA ALA A 79 -19.34 7.24 6.72
C ALA A 79 -18.84 6.11 7.64
N GLU A 80 -19.76 5.36 8.24
CA GLU A 80 -19.43 4.26 9.16
C GLU A 80 -18.49 3.21 8.54
N ARG A 81 -18.57 2.99 7.22
CA ARG A 81 -17.68 2.06 6.50
C ARG A 81 -16.22 2.51 6.45
N TYR A 82 -15.95 3.81 6.53
CA TYR A 82 -14.60 4.39 6.40
C TYR A 82 -14.01 4.82 7.73
N ARG A 83 -14.85 5.28 8.65
CA ARG A 83 -14.43 5.95 9.89
C ARG A 83 -13.49 5.10 10.74
N GLY A 84 -12.20 5.46 10.71
CA GLY A 84 -11.15 4.81 11.49
C GLY A 84 -10.87 3.37 11.06
N ARG A 85 -11.34 2.94 9.88
CA ARG A 85 -11.14 1.58 9.37
C ARG A 85 -10.01 1.56 8.35
N LEU A 86 -9.16 0.55 8.42
CA LEU A 86 -8.24 0.21 7.33
C LEU A 86 -9.03 -0.37 6.15
N GLN A 87 -8.56 -0.12 4.95
CA GLN A 87 -9.14 -0.62 3.70
C GLN A 87 -8.87 -2.10 3.53
N GLY A 88 -9.79 -2.79 2.83
CA GLY A 88 -9.80 -4.24 2.67
C GLY A 88 -11.18 -4.84 2.97
N GLY A 89 -11.52 -5.97 2.37
CA GLY A 89 -12.72 -6.78 2.64
C GLY A 89 -14.07 -6.20 2.21
N ASP A 90 -14.13 -4.90 1.87
CA ASP A 90 -15.27 -4.25 1.25
C ASP A 90 -15.01 -4.14 -0.25
N ASP A 91 -16.00 -4.52 -1.07
CA ASP A 91 -15.81 -4.58 -2.52
C ASP A 91 -17.14 -4.50 -3.29
N GLU A 92 -17.03 -4.43 -4.61
CA GLU A 92 -18.14 -4.45 -5.54
C GLU A 92 -17.79 -5.25 -6.78
N VAL A 93 -18.66 -6.15 -7.23
CA VAL A 93 -18.53 -6.80 -8.54
C VAL A 93 -19.67 -6.31 -9.44
N VAL A 94 -19.33 -5.63 -10.53
CA VAL A 94 -20.29 -5.14 -11.52
C VAL A 94 -20.12 -5.88 -12.84
N LEU A 95 -21.23 -6.43 -13.33
CA LEU A 95 -21.31 -7.02 -14.66
C LEU A 95 -22.06 -6.08 -15.61
N ARG A 96 -21.38 -5.63 -16.68
CA ARG A 96 -21.95 -4.74 -17.70
C ARG A 96 -21.99 -5.44 -19.05
N GLY A 97 -23.05 -5.19 -19.80
CA GLY A 97 -23.18 -5.58 -21.19
C GLY A 97 -23.49 -4.40 -22.11
N PRO A 98 -23.76 -4.67 -23.39
CA PRO A 98 -24.00 -3.61 -24.38
C PRO A 98 -25.19 -2.69 -24.06
N SER A 99 -26.14 -3.15 -23.24
CA SER A 99 -27.32 -2.40 -22.82
C SER A 99 -27.18 -1.70 -21.46
N GLY A 100 -26.01 -1.77 -20.83
CA GLY A 100 -25.75 -1.23 -19.50
C GLY A 100 -25.47 -2.31 -18.44
N GLU A 101 -25.68 -1.97 -17.19
CA GLU A 101 -25.50 -2.89 -16.05
C GLU A 101 -26.49 -4.06 -16.12
N ILE A 102 -25.95 -5.27 -16.02
CA ILE A 102 -26.72 -6.52 -15.97
C ILE A 102 -26.98 -6.88 -14.52
N ASP A 103 -25.92 -6.87 -13.72
CA ASP A 103 -25.97 -7.22 -12.31
C ASP A 103 -24.82 -6.56 -11.55
N ARG A 104 -25.00 -6.44 -10.23
CA ARG A 104 -24.02 -5.88 -9.29
C ARG A 104 -24.13 -6.64 -7.99
N VAL A 105 -23.01 -6.87 -7.32
CA VAL A 105 -22.99 -7.26 -5.91
C VAL A 105 -22.05 -6.33 -5.17
N GLU A 106 -22.58 -5.59 -4.20
CA GLU A 106 -21.76 -4.81 -3.26
C GLU A 106 -21.69 -5.57 -1.93
N TYR A 107 -20.50 -6.03 -1.55
CA TYR A 107 -20.27 -6.72 -0.30
C TYR A 107 -19.34 -5.93 0.62
N THR A 108 -19.50 -6.15 1.93
CA THR A 108 -18.66 -5.50 2.95
C THR A 108 -17.95 -6.56 3.77
N ARG A 109 -16.88 -6.19 4.48
CA ARG A 109 -16.17 -7.06 5.43
C ARG A 109 -17.09 -7.70 6.47
N ASP A 110 -18.18 -7.00 6.82
CA ASP A 110 -19.20 -7.49 7.76
C ASP A 110 -20.03 -8.64 7.18
N TRP A 111 -19.83 -9.00 5.91
CA TRP A 111 -20.39 -10.20 5.32
C TRP A 111 -19.79 -11.47 5.94
N GLY A 112 -18.61 -11.39 6.57
CA GLY A 112 -18.02 -12.50 7.31
C GLY A 112 -17.61 -13.64 6.39
N PHE A 113 -16.90 -13.31 5.32
CA PHE A 113 -16.18 -14.30 4.53
C PHE A 113 -15.18 -15.04 5.44
N GLU A 114 -15.07 -16.35 5.24
CA GLU A 114 -14.14 -17.21 5.97
C GLU A 114 -13.11 -17.73 4.97
N ASP A 115 -11.84 -17.77 5.38
CA ASP A 115 -10.77 -18.31 4.55
C ASP A 115 -11.15 -19.67 3.95
N GLY A 116 -11.10 -19.71 2.63
CA GLY A 116 -11.39 -20.85 1.77
C GLY A 116 -12.84 -21.28 1.73
N ILE A 117 -13.78 -20.38 2.01
CA ILE A 117 -15.21 -20.70 1.96
C ILE A 117 -15.98 -19.66 1.16
N SER A 118 -16.62 -20.10 0.07
CA SER A 118 -17.46 -19.23 -0.72
C SER A 118 -18.80 -18.92 -0.03
N LEU A 119 -19.31 -17.73 -0.34
CA LEU A 119 -20.69 -17.38 -0.08
C LEU A 119 -21.50 -17.53 -1.37
N GLY A 120 -22.61 -18.23 -1.27
CA GLY A 120 -23.56 -18.40 -2.37
C GLY A 120 -24.89 -17.72 -2.06
N LEU A 121 -25.45 -17.09 -3.07
CA LEU A 121 -26.81 -16.57 -3.05
C LEU A 121 -27.78 -17.75 -2.92
N SER A 122 -28.71 -17.64 -1.97
CA SER A 122 -29.74 -18.65 -1.75
C SER A 122 -30.48 -18.94 -3.06
N SER A 123 -30.50 -20.21 -3.50
CA SER A 123 -30.99 -20.54 -4.86
C SER A 123 -32.49 -20.34 -5.10
N ASP A 124 -33.26 -19.99 -4.08
CA ASP A 124 -34.64 -19.51 -4.19
C ASP A 124 -34.75 -18.00 -4.48
N ARG A 125 -33.62 -17.28 -4.52
CA ARG A 125 -33.49 -15.89 -4.96
C ARG A 125 -33.32 -15.85 -6.47
N THR A 126 -33.98 -14.89 -7.10
CA THR A 126 -34.19 -14.94 -8.56
C THR A 126 -34.08 -13.60 -9.25
N LEU A 127 -33.97 -12.51 -8.50
CA LEU A 127 -33.82 -11.16 -9.01
C LEU A 127 -32.38 -10.72 -8.78
N ALA A 128 -31.83 -9.93 -9.72
CA ALA A 128 -30.52 -9.29 -9.58
C ALA A 128 -30.42 -8.64 -8.19
N THR A 129 -31.33 -7.74 -7.84
CA THR A 129 -31.35 -7.06 -6.53
C THR A 129 -31.49 -7.94 -5.28
N ASP A 130 -31.77 -9.25 -5.40
CA ASP A 130 -31.75 -10.14 -4.23
C ASP A 130 -30.31 -10.34 -3.71
N ASN A 131 -29.31 -10.20 -4.59
CA ASN A 131 -27.90 -10.39 -4.28
C ASN A 131 -27.27 -9.18 -3.57
N ASP A 132 -27.95 -8.04 -3.52
CA ASP A 132 -27.56 -6.85 -2.74
C ASP A 132 -27.85 -6.99 -1.23
N VAL A 133 -28.49 -8.08 -0.81
CA VAL A 133 -28.94 -8.28 0.57
C VAL A 133 -28.09 -9.34 1.25
N ARG A 134 -27.21 -8.95 2.19
CA ARG A 134 -26.37 -9.89 2.97
C ARG A 134 -27.11 -11.13 3.47
N GLY A 135 -28.32 -10.98 3.98
CA GLY A 135 -29.13 -12.09 4.50
C GLY A 135 -29.60 -13.12 3.46
N ALA A 136 -29.42 -12.85 2.17
CA ALA A 136 -29.67 -13.77 1.08
C ALA A 136 -28.48 -14.70 0.79
N TRP A 137 -27.30 -14.43 1.37
CA TRP A 137 -26.07 -15.18 1.14
C TRP A 137 -25.73 -16.10 2.31
N CYS A 138 -25.23 -17.30 2.01
CA CYS A 138 -24.76 -18.24 3.00
C CYS A 138 -23.60 -19.10 2.48
N ARG A 139 -22.87 -19.68 3.43
CA ARG A 139 -21.77 -20.61 3.17
C ARG A 139 -22.23 -21.77 2.28
N GLN A 140 -21.43 -22.06 1.26
CA GLN A 140 -21.59 -23.24 0.42
C GLN A 140 -20.65 -24.37 0.88
N GLY A 141 -20.88 -25.60 0.42
CA GLY A 141 -20.54 -26.79 1.21
C GLY A 141 -19.90 -28.00 0.51
N ALA A 142 -19.27 -27.85 -0.66
CA ALA A 142 -18.48 -28.93 -1.28
C ALA A 142 -16.98 -28.57 -1.29
N PHE A 143 -16.13 -29.57 -0.99
CA PHE A 143 -14.68 -29.38 -0.99
C PHE A 143 -14.11 -29.50 -2.40
N TYR A 144 -13.28 -28.54 -2.79
CA TYR A 144 -12.49 -28.50 -4.01
C TYR A 144 -11.03 -28.21 -3.63
N GLY A 145 -10.22 -29.27 -3.52
CA GLY A 145 -8.90 -29.14 -2.91
C GLY A 145 -9.00 -28.79 -1.42
N SER A 146 -8.38 -27.68 -1.02
CA SER A 146 -8.46 -27.04 0.30
C SER A 146 -9.70 -26.14 0.45
N GLU A 147 -10.29 -25.70 -0.66
CA GLU A 147 -11.39 -24.73 -0.72
C GLU A 147 -12.77 -25.38 -0.55
N GLN A 148 -13.74 -24.57 -0.12
CA GLN A 148 -15.15 -24.95 0.02
C GLN A 148 -16.04 -24.00 -0.78
N GLY A 149 -16.92 -24.58 -1.59
CA GLY A 149 -17.94 -23.82 -2.31
C GLY A 149 -18.88 -24.71 -3.10
N THR A 150 -19.57 -24.12 -4.08
CA THR A 150 -20.33 -24.86 -5.09
C THR A 150 -19.99 -24.46 -6.53
N PRO A 151 -18.73 -24.12 -6.89
CA PRO A 151 -18.41 -23.64 -8.24
C PRO A 151 -18.91 -24.60 -9.32
N GLY A 152 -19.78 -24.08 -10.19
CA GLY A 152 -20.35 -24.81 -11.34
C GLY A 152 -21.57 -25.67 -10.98
N GLU A 153 -22.01 -25.63 -9.72
CA GLU A 153 -23.19 -26.32 -9.22
C GLU A 153 -24.13 -25.32 -8.51
N PRO A 154 -25.45 -25.54 -8.54
CA PRO A 154 -26.35 -24.57 -7.94
C PRO A 154 -26.25 -24.55 -6.41
N ASN A 155 -26.17 -23.32 -5.89
CA ASN A 155 -26.14 -22.99 -4.48
C ASN A 155 -27.28 -23.61 -3.67
N ILE A 156 -27.06 -23.82 -2.37
CA ILE A 156 -28.14 -24.22 -1.45
C ILE A 156 -29.09 -23.06 -1.15
N VAL A 157 -30.33 -23.40 -0.81
CA VAL A 157 -31.28 -22.50 -0.15
C VAL A 157 -30.85 -22.36 1.30
N CYS A 158 -30.52 -21.13 1.68
CA CYS A 158 -29.95 -20.80 2.97
C CYS A 158 -30.84 -21.28 4.12
N GLY A 159 -30.23 -21.93 5.12
CA GLY A 159 -30.92 -22.50 6.27
C GLY A 159 -31.67 -23.82 6.04
N THR A 160 -31.70 -24.35 4.80
CA THR A 160 -32.40 -25.60 4.49
C THR A 160 -31.51 -26.70 3.92
N GLY A 161 -30.38 -26.34 3.29
CA GLY A 161 -29.49 -27.29 2.60
C GLY A 161 -30.10 -27.93 1.34
N ARG A 162 -31.28 -27.46 0.89
CA ARG A 162 -31.91 -27.90 -0.36
C ARG A 162 -31.35 -27.10 -1.52
N VAL A 163 -31.43 -27.62 -2.75
CA VAL A 163 -31.03 -26.89 -3.95
C VAL A 163 -32.27 -26.62 -4.81
N GLN A 164 -32.41 -25.38 -5.30
CA GLN A 164 -33.42 -24.99 -6.27
C GLN A 164 -32.76 -24.66 -7.61
N ARG A 165 -33.08 -25.44 -8.66
CA ARG A 165 -32.56 -25.20 -10.01
C ARG A 165 -33.55 -24.40 -10.83
N TYR A 166 -33.05 -23.41 -11.58
CA TYR A 166 -33.84 -22.83 -12.66
C TYR A 166 -34.08 -23.88 -13.74
N VAL A 167 -35.32 -23.96 -14.21
CA VAL A 167 -35.71 -24.84 -15.31
C VAL A 167 -36.20 -23.95 -16.44
N PRO A 168 -35.45 -23.83 -17.55
CA PRO A 168 -35.87 -23.12 -18.74
C PRO A 168 -37.28 -23.53 -19.18
N THR A 169 -38.15 -22.55 -19.42
CA THR A 169 -39.46 -22.81 -20.01
C THR A 169 -39.56 -22.10 -21.36
N GLY A 170 -39.64 -22.88 -22.43
CA GLY A 170 -39.72 -22.35 -23.80
C GLY A 170 -38.65 -22.92 -24.73
N PRO A 171 -38.73 -22.61 -26.03
CA PRO A 171 -37.67 -22.91 -26.98
C PRO A 171 -36.49 -21.96 -26.78
N ASP A 172 -35.26 -22.47 -26.94
CA ASP A 172 -34.07 -21.64 -27.04
C ASP A 172 -34.07 -20.89 -28.39
N THR A 173 -33.98 -19.56 -28.34
CA THR A 173 -33.91 -18.68 -29.50
C THR A 173 -32.59 -17.93 -29.64
N GLY A 174 -31.58 -18.28 -28.83
CA GLY A 174 -30.24 -17.72 -28.84
C GLY A 174 -29.33 -18.23 -29.98
N PRO A 175 -28.03 -17.87 -29.96
CA PRO A 175 -27.35 -17.08 -28.94
C PRO A 175 -27.66 -15.58 -29.02
N ARG A 176 -27.77 -14.91 -27.87
CA ARG A 176 -27.95 -13.45 -27.77
C ARG A 176 -27.22 -12.87 -26.57
N ALA A 177 -27.00 -11.55 -26.55
CA ALA A 177 -26.45 -10.88 -25.37
C ALA A 177 -27.44 -10.97 -24.18
N PRO A 178 -26.94 -11.12 -22.93
CA PRO A 178 -27.77 -11.08 -21.74
C PRO A 178 -28.30 -9.68 -21.44
N THR A 179 -29.47 -9.65 -20.79
CA THR A 179 -30.07 -8.48 -20.15
C THR A 179 -30.02 -8.65 -18.63
N ALA A 180 -30.36 -7.60 -17.88
CA ALA A 180 -30.40 -7.63 -16.40
C ALA A 180 -31.36 -8.68 -15.79
N ALA A 181 -32.23 -9.31 -16.57
CA ALA A 181 -33.10 -10.39 -16.12
C ALA A 181 -32.55 -11.79 -16.43
N ASP A 182 -31.49 -11.89 -17.23
CA ASP A 182 -31.01 -13.16 -17.78
C ASP A 182 -29.88 -13.80 -16.97
N LEU A 183 -29.09 -13.03 -16.24
CA LEU A 183 -27.83 -13.48 -15.65
C LEU A 183 -27.65 -12.84 -14.27
N LEU A 184 -27.29 -13.65 -13.28
CA LEU A 184 -27.03 -13.19 -11.91
C LEU A 184 -25.67 -13.66 -11.42
N ILE A 185 -25.00 -12.84 -10.63
CA ILE A 185 -23.89 -13.20 -9.76
C ILE A 185 -24.46 -13.98 -8.57
N THR A 186 -24.06 -15.24 -8.42
CA THR A 186 -24.68 -16.19 -7.47
C THR A 186 -23.71 -16.82 -6.49
N GLU A 187 -22.41 -16.72 -6.69
CA GLU A 187 -21.40 -17.19 -5.73
C GLU A 187 -20.19 -16.27 -5.78
N LEU A 188 -19.62 -15.99 -4.62
CA LEU A 188 -18.38 -15.22 -4.44
C LEU A 188 -17.44 -16.01 -3.55
N HIS A 189 -16.19 -16.15 -3.98
CA HIS A 189 -15.11 -16.71 -3.18
C HIS A 189 -13.92 -15.75 -3.22
N PRO A 190 -13.90 -14.71 -2.37
CA PRO A 190 -12.77 -13.80 -2.27
C PRO A 190 -11.59 -14.46 -1.54
N GLN A 191 -11.79 -14.95 -0.32
CA GLN A 191 -10.68 -15.42 0.52
C GLN A 191 -10.27 -16.86 0.18
N SER A 192 -9.24 -17.06 -0.62
CA SER A 192 -8.66 -18.39 -0.85
C SER A 192 -7.60 -18.78 0.19
N LEU A 193 -7.44 -20.09 0.44
CA LEU A 193 -6.51 -20.65 1.44
C LEU A 193 -5.09 -20.89 0.91
N GLU A 194 -4.93 -21.04 -0.40
CA GLU A 194 -3.62 -21.33 -1.00
C GLU A 194 -2.67 -20.13 -0.92
N ASP A 195 -1.36 -20.40 -0.78
CA ASP A 195 -0.30 -19.40 -0.57
C ASP A 195 -0.22 -18.34 -1.69
N ASP A 196 -0.78 -18.61 -2.87
CA ASP A 196 -0.81 -17.67 -3.99
C ASP A 196 -2.06 -16.77 -4.02
N ARG A 197 -3.09 -17.07 -3.22
CA ARG A 197 -4.39 -16.39 -3.21
C ARG A 197 -5.07 -16.29 -4.57
N ARG A 198 -4.73 -17.15 -5.53
CA ARG A 198 -5.28 -17.12 -6.91
C ARG A 198 -6.52 -17.97 -7.09
N CYS A 199 -7.04 -18.51 -6.00
CA CYS A 199 -8.21 -19.38 -6.04
C CYS A 199 -9.52 -18.62 -5.82
N GLU A 200 -9.51 -17.32 -6.09
CA GLU A 200 -10.70 -16.50 -6.18
C GLU A 200 -11.59 -16.88 -7.36
N TRP A 201 -12.91 -16.89 -7.13
CA TRP A 201 -13.88 -16.99 -8.21
C TRP A 201 -15.17 -16.23 -7.92
N ILE A 202 -15.87 -15.93 -9.02
CA ILE A 202 -17.27 -15.58 -9.03
C ILE A 202 -18.04 -16.57 -9.89
N GLU A 203 -19.30 -16.77 -9.55
CA GLU A 203 -20.21 -17.61 -10.33
C GLU A 203 -21.33 -16.77 -10.91
N LEU A 204 -21.62 -16.97 -12.20
CA LEU A 204 -22.78 -16.41 -12.86
C LEU A 204 -23.78 -17.51 -13.22
N THR A 205 -25.04 -17.35 -12.84
CA THR A 205 -26.12 -18.28 -13.16
C THR A 205 -27.10 -17.67 -14.17
N SER A 206 -27.33 -18.37 -15.28
CA SER A 206 -28.35 -18.02 -16.27
C SER A 206 -29.77 -18.30 -15.74
N ARG A 207 -30.65 -17.32 -15.91
CA ARG A 207 -32.10 -17.41 -15.70
C ARG A 207 -32.88 -17.30 -17.00
N SER A 208 -32.17 -17.40 -18.12
CA SER A 208 -32.73 -17.27 -19.45
C SER A 208 -33.17 -18.64 -20.01
N PRO A 209 -34.27 -18.68 -20.78
CA PRO A 209 -34.56 -19.84 -21.62
C PRO A 209 -33.70 -19.91 -22.89
N ASP A 210 -32.94 -18.85 -23.20
CA ASP A 210 -32.08 -18.75 -24.38
C ASP A 210 -30.62 -18.99 -24.03
N THR A 211 -29.84 -19.49 -25.00
CA THR A 211 -28.38 -19.47 -24.94
C THR A 211 -27.88 -18.01 -24.92
N LEU A 212 -26.97 -17.70 -24.00
CA LEU A 212 -26.42 -16.36 -23.80
C LEU A 212 -24.97 -16.28 -24.32
N GLN A 213 -24.66 -15.21 -25.05
CA GLN A 213 -23.29 -14.86 -25.45
C GLN A 213 -22.68 -13.94 -24.39
N LEU A 214 -21.66 -14.42 -23.68
CA LEU A 214 -20.96 -13.65 -22.64
C LEU A 214 -19.73 -12.91 -23.16
N GLY A 215 -19.25 -13.23 -24.37
CA GLY A 215 -18.12 -12.52 -24.96
C GLY A 215 -18.37 -11.02 -25.11
N GLY A 216 -17.44 -10.21 -24.63
CA GLY A 216 -17.53 -8.76 -24.65
C GLY A 216 -18.33 -8.15 -23.50
N LEU A 217 -18.81 -8.94 -22.54
CA LEU A 217 -19.27 -8.40 -21.26
C LEU A 217 -18.08 -7.88 -20.46
N GLU A 218 -18.31 -6.83 -19.69
CA GLU A 218 -17.31 -6.19 -18.84
C GLU A 218 -17.58 -6.57 -17.40
N LEU A 219 -16.55 -7.07 -16.73
CA LEU A 219 -16.51 -7.29 -15.29
C LEU A 219 -15.61 -6.20 -14.69
N SER A 220 -16.10 -5.49 -13.69
CA SER A 220 -15.36 -4.41 -13.04
C SER A 220 -15.72 -4.28 -11.58
N ASP A 221 -14.83 -3.73 -10.77
CA ASP A 221 -15.12 -3.34 -9.38
C ASP A 221 -15.04 -1.83 -9.15
N ARG A 222 -15.16 -1.41 -7.87
CA ARG A 222 -14.99 -0.01 -7.45
C ARG A 222 -13.52 0.43 -7.42
N GLY A 223 -12.60 -0.51 -7.53
CA GLY A 223 -11.19 -0.27 -7.61
C GLY A 223 -10.73 -0.17 -9.05
N ARG A 224 -9.69 -0.93 -9.36
CA ARG A 224 -9.02 -0.87 -10.68
C ARG A 224 -9.23 -2.07 -11.54
N ASN A 225 -9.76 -3.17 -11.01
CA ASN A 225 -9.83 -4.38 -11.77
C ASN A 225 -10.96 -4.25 -12.81
N HIS A 226 -10.59 -4.51 -14.06
CA HIS A 226 -11.51 -4.52 -15.18
C HIS A 226 -11.09 -5.60 -16.17
N ALA A 227 -12.03 -6.47 -16.51
CA ALA A 227 -11.83 -7.55 -17.46
C ALA A 227 -12.98 -7.63 -18.46
N VAL A 228 -12.63 -7.83 -19.72
CA VAL A 228 -13.59 -8.13 -20.78
C VAL A 228 -13.66 -9.65 -20.95
N LEU A 229 -14.84 -10.23 -20.77
CA LEU A 229 -15.02 -11.67 -20.88
C LEU A 229 -14.73 -12.14 -22.31
N PRO A 230 -14.00 -13.26 -22.47
CA PRO A 230 -13.73 -13.85 -23.78
C PRO A 230 -15.01 -14.45 -24.38
N ASP A 231 -14.96 -14.83 -25.65
CA ASP A 231 -16.06 -15.52 -26.31
C ASP A 231 -16.46 -16.80 -25.54
N PHE A 232 -17.64 -16.76 -24.94
CA PHE A 232 -18.22 -17.86 -24.18
C PHE A 232 -19.73 -17.92 -24.40
N LEU A 233 -20.25 -19.14 -24.61
CA LEU A 233 -21.67 -19.41 -24.76
C LEU A 233 -22.19 -20.12 -23.52
N LEU A 234 -23.14 -19.50 -22.83
CA LEU A 234 -23.80 -20.07 -21.66
C LEU A 234 -25.16 -20.63 -22.05
N GLU A 235 -25.32 -21.94 -21.93
CA GLU A 235 -26.56 -22.66 -22.23
C GLU A 235 -27.72 -22.19 -21.32
N PRO A 236 -28.99 -22.41 -21.71
CA PRO A 236 -30.15 -22.05 -20.90
C PRO A 236 -30.11 -22.66 -19.49
N GLY A 237 -30.17 -21.82 -18.46
CA GLY A 237 -30.06 -22.25 -17.06
C GLY A 237 -28.68 -22.74 -16.63
N GLY A 238 -27.66 -22.55 -17.47
CA GLY A 238 -26.28 -22.88 -17.17
C GLY A 238 -25.67 -22.01 -16.08
N ILE A 239 -24.56 -22.50 -15.55
CA ILE A 239 -23.72 -21.83 -14.56
C ILE A 239 -22.34 -21.69 -15.20
N VAL A 240 -21.68 -20.54 -15.02
CA VAL A 240 -20.30 -20.30 -15.44
C VAL A 240 -19.48 -19.82 -14.25
N VAL A 241 -18.30 -20.39 -14.08
CA VAL A 241 -17.33 -19.99 -13.06
C VAL A 241 -16.23 -19.16 -13.71
N ILE A 242 -16.04 -17.96 -13.21
CA ILE A 242 -14.97 -17.04 -13.62
C ILE A 242 -13.99 -16.94 -12.46
N GLY A 243 -12.71 -17.22 -12.68
CA GLY A 243 -11.71 -17.21 -11.62
C GLY A 243 -10.33 -16.79 -12.12
N ARG A 244 -9.40 -16.58 -11.19
CA ARG A 244 -8.06 -16.09 -11.52
C ARG A 244 -7.12 -17.18 -12.04
N SER A 245 -7.31 -18.40 -11.56
CA SER A 245 -6.46 -19.54 -11.90
C SER A 245 -7.25 -20.84 -11.98
N THR A 246 -6.74 -21.78 -12.77
CA THR A 246 -7.14 -23.20 -12.72
C THR A 246 -6.10 -24.07 -12.01
N ASP A 247 -4.91 -23.52 -11.77
CA ASP A 247 -3.80 -24.22 -11.13
C ASP A 247 -3.99 -24.21 -9.61
N ALA A 248 -3.73 -25.35 -8.97
CA ALA A 248 -3.80 -25.59 -7.52
C ALA A 248 -5.19 -25.48 -6.84
N CYS A 249 -6.15 -24.74 -7.40
CA CYS A 249 -7.42 -24.42 -6.75
C CYS A 249 -8.44 -25.56 -6.69
N GLY A 250 -8.37 -26.53 -7.60
CA GLY A 250 -9.30 -27.65 -7.66
C GLY A 250 -10.76 -27.31 -8.07
N ALA A 251 -11.15 -26.03 -8.06
CA ALA A 251 -12.43 -25.55 -8.56
C ALA A 251 -12.53 -25.62 -10.10
N PRO A 252 -13.69 -25.99 -10.67
CA PRO A 252 -13.90 -26.02 -12.12
C PRO A 252 -14.11 -24.59 -12.66
N VAL A 253 -13.02 -23.87 -12.92
CA VAL A 253 -13.08 -22.53 -13.55
C VAL A 253 -13.28 -22.67 -15.06
N ASP A 254 -14.34 -22.04 -15.59
CA ASP A 254 -14.68 -22.06 -17.02
C ASP A 254 -13.99 -20.93 -17.80
N ILE A 255 -13.84 -19.76 -17.17
CA ILE A 255 -13.18 -18.58 -17.72
C ILE A 255 -12.08 -18.15 -16.76
N VAL A 256 -10.83 -18.12 -17.26
CA VAL A 256 -9.66 -17.71 -16.47
C VAL A 256 -9.29 -16.27 -16.79
N LEU A 257 -9.23 -15.42 -15.76
CA LEU A 257 -8.79 -14.04 -15.82
C LEU A 257 -7.51 -13.89 -14.97
N GLU A 258 -6.34 -14.18 -15.55
CA GLU A 258 -5.07 -14.20 -14.82
C GLU A 258 -4.69 -12.85 -14.19
N THR A 259 -5.11 -11.74 -14.80
CA THR A 259 -4.79 -10.37 -14.39
C THR A 259 -6.00 -9.46 -14.56
N GLY A 260 -6.09 -8.39 -13.75
CA GLY A 260 -7.14 -7.39 -13.91
C GLY A 260 -8.50 -7.86 -13.41
N PHE A 261 -8.50 -8.89 -12.57
CA PHE A 261 -9.64 -9.34 -11.78
C PHE A 261 -9.10 -9.94 -10.48
N SER A 262 -9.31 -9.23 -9.38
CA SER A 262 -9.09 -9.70 -8.01
C SER A 262 -10.28 -9.25 -7.18
N LEU A 263 -10.72 -10.09 -6.27
CA LEU A 263 -11.71 -9.72 -5.27
C LEU A 263 -10.97 -9.13 -4.07
N ASN A 264 -11.56 -8.12 -3.42
CA ASN A 264 -10.94 -7.51 -2.24
C ASN A 264 -11.04 -8.48 -1.05
N ASP A 265 -9.96 -9.23 -0.84
CA ASP A 265 -9.76 -10.04 0.35
C ASP A 265 -9.91 -9.21 1.62
N ASP A 266 -10.22 -9.86 2.74
CA ASP A 266 -10.33 -9.20 4.05
C ASP A 266 -8.95 -8.84 4.66
N LEU A 267 -8.04 -8.34 3.82
CA LEU A 267 -6.68 -7.93 4.14
C LEU A 267 -6.66 -6.46 4.54
N ARG A 268 -6.39 -6.21 5.82
CA ARG A 268 -6.32 -4.85 6.39
C ARG A 268 -4.99 -4.15 6.14
N TRP A 269 -3.96 -4.92 5.80
CA TRP A 269 -2.65 -4.43 5.42
C TRP A 269 -1.98 -5.44 4.49
N ILE A 270 -1.01 -4.96 3.74
CA ILE A 270 -0.20 -5.71 2.80
C ILE A 270 1.17 -5.90 3.45
N ASP A 271 1.78 -7.08 3.29
CA ASP A 271 3.13 -7.36 3.77
C ASP A 271 3.97 -8.13 2.74
N ALA A 272 5.27 -8.27 3.05
CA ALA A 272 6.26 -8.88 2.16
C ALA A 272 6.00 -10.37 1.84
N GLY A 273 5.14 -11.04 2.61
CA GLY A 273 4.79 -12.45 2.39
C GLY A 273 3.66 -12.63 1.38
N MET A 274 2.97 -11.55 1.00
CA MET A 274 1.80 -11.64 0.13
C MET A 274 2.21 -11.71 -1.35
N PRO A 275 1.70 -12.68 -2.13
CA PRO A 275 1.81 -12.67 -3.58
C PRO A 275 1.07 -11.46 -4.16
N ASP A 276 1.52 -10.99 -5.33
CA ASP A 276 0.82 -9.96 -6.11
C ASP A 276 0.48 -8.69 -5.28
N ALA A 277 1.40 -8.32 -4.36
CA ALA A 277 1.24 -7.20 -3.42
C ALA A 277 1.01 -5.85 -4.11
N ASP A 278 1.49 -5.70 -5.35
CA ASP A 278 1.27 -4.55 -6.22
C ASP A 278 -0.18 -4.38 -6.64
N GLU A 279 -0.86 -5.47 -6.99
CA GLU A 279 -2.29 -5.48 -7.30
C GLU A 279 -3.12 -5.18 -6.05
N LEU A 280 -2.81 -5.83 -4.92
CA LEU A 280 -3.47 -5.57 -3.63
C LEU A 280 -3.32 -4.11 -3.19
N PHE A 281 -2.14 -3.51 -3.42
CA PHE A 281 -1.92 -2.11 -3.10
C PHE A 281 -2.67 -1.17 -4.03
N ALA A 282 -2.67 -1.45 -5.33
CA ALA A 282 -3.41 -0.68 -6.31
C ALA A 282 -4.91 -0.63 -5.98
N GLU A 283 -5.46 -1.75 -5.50
CA GLU A 283 -6.83 -1.84 -5.02
C GLU A 283 -7.03 -1.05 -3.71
N ALA A 284 -6.13 -1.25 -2.74
CA ALA A 284 -6.20 -0.57 -1.45
C ALA A 284 -6.07 0.96 -1.55
N VAL A 285 -5.46 1.54 -2.58
CA VAL A 285 -5.41 3.01 -2.76
C VAL A 285 -6.51 3.57 -3.66
N SER A 286 -7.24 2.72 -4.39
CA SER A 286 -8.37 3.12 -5.23
C SER A 286 -9.64 3.28 -4.38
N GLN A 287 -9.64 4.31 -3.53
CA GLN A 287 -10.69 4.56 -2.54
C GLN A 287 -12.02 5.03 -3.12
N GLY A 288 -12.04 5.24 -4.44
CA GLY A 288 -13.14 5.84 -5.15
C GLY A 288 -13.26 7.33 -4.83
N THR A 289 -14.33 7.93 -5.36
CA THR A 289 -14.57 9.38 -5.40
C THR A 289 -15.82 9.81 -4.64
N LEU A 290 -16.35 8.92 -3.80
CA LEU A 290 -17.62 9.11 -3.11
C LEU A 290 -17.43 9.66 -1.69
N GLY A 291 -16.19 9.99 -1.31
CA GLY A 291 -15.90 10.69 -0.07
C GLY A 291 -16.62 12.03 0.02
N ILE A 292 -16.85 12.47 1.25
CA ILE A 292 -17.34 13.83 1.49
C ILE A 292 -16.21 14.82 1.22
N GLY A 293 -16.53 16.00 0.67
CA GLY A 293 -15.52 17.06 0.46
C GLY A 293 -15.14 17.82 1.74
N ILE A 294 -15.00 17.12 2.86
CA ILE A 294 -14.44 17.66 4.11
C ILE A 294 -13.33 16.70 4.52
N GLU A 295 -12.10 17.09 4.22
CA GLU A 295 -10.94 16.23 4.41
C GLU A 295 -10.46 16.27 5.86
N LEU A 296 -10.63 15.16 6.59
CA LEU A 296 -10.27 15.04 8.00
C LEU A 296 -9.16 13.99 8.18
N GLY A 297 -8.11 14.06 7.36
CA GLY A 297 -7.06 13.04 7.32
C GLY A 297 -6.32 12.85 8.65
N LEU A 298 -5.97 13.93 9.37
CA LEU A 298 -5.33 13.79 10.69
C LEU A 298 -6.25 13.08 11.70
N GLU A 299 -7.55 13.38 11.66
CA GLU A 299 -8.56 12.72 12.48
C GLU A 299 -8.80 11.27 12.07
N ALA A 300 -8.83 10.96 10.77
CA ALA A 300 -8.99 9.61 10.27
C ALA A 300 -7.79 8.72 10.66
N ALA A 301 -6.57 9.24 10.50
CA ALA A 301 -5.35 8.60 10.99
C ALA A 301 -5.42 8.35 12.50
N ARG A 302 -5.88 9.34 13.27
CA ARG A 302 -6.06 9.19 14.72
C ARG A 302 -7.02 8.05 15.03
N LEU A 303 -8.22 8.06 14.45
CA LEU A 303 -9.26 7.07 14.69
C LEU A 303 -8.81 5.64 14.32
N THR A 304 -7.99 5.48 13.28
CA THR A 304 -7.40 4.19 12.89
C THR A 304 -6.54 3.58 14.00
N LEU A 305 -5.93 4.43 14.83
CA LEU A 305 -5.00 4.06 15.90
C LEU A 305 -5.68 4.03 17.29
N GLU A 306 -7.00 4.19 17.36
CA GLU A 306 -7.74 4.24 18.62
C GLU A 306 -8.80 3.16 18.74
N GLU A 307 -9.18 2.90 19.99
CA GLU A 307 -10.33 2.07 20.29
C GLU A 307 -11.64 2.66 19.75
N PRO A 308 -12.55 1.84 19.20
CA PRO A 308 -12.44 0.37 19.12
C PRO A 308 -11.66 -0.13 17.88
N ALA A 309 -11.46 0.71 16.86
CA ALA A 309 -10.90 0.27 15.58
C ALA A 309 -9.54 -0.43 15.73
N TYR A 310 -8.68 0.06 16.63
CA TYR A 310 -7.38 -0.52 16.92
C TYR A 310 -7.43 -1.94 17.50
N THR A 311 -8.44 -2.29 18.31
CA THR A 311 -8.59 -3.67 18.84
C THR A 311 -9.54 -4.55 18.06
N ASP A 312 -10.40 -3.95 17.23
CA ASP A 312 -11.32 -4.64 16.35
C ASP A 312 -10.71 -4.74 14.93
N ASP A 313 -11.18 -3.91 14.00
CA ASP A 313 -10.92 -4.05 12.56
C ASP A 313 -9.46 -3.84 12.14
N ASN A 314 -8.68 -3.10 12.91
CA ASN A 314 -7.29 -2.75 12.60
C ASN A 314 -6.28 -3.50 13.50
N GLN A 315 -6.76 -4.53 14.21
CA GLN A 315 -5.94 -5.28 15.15
C GLN A 315 -4.67 -5.80 14.47
N ALA A 316 -3.57 -5.74 15.20
CA ALA A 316 -2.27 -6.27 14.81
C ALA A 316 -1.59 -5.58 13.62
N PHE A 317 -2.10 -4.48 13.07
CA PHE A 317 -1.37 -3.69 12.09
C PHE A 317 -0.04 -3.16 12.65
N LEU A 318 -0.08 -2.41 13.76
CA LEU A 318 1.10 -1.84 14.41
C LEU A 318 1.90 -2.88 15.19
N ARG A 319 3.21 -2.93 14.93
CA ARG A 319 4.19 -3.77 15.65
C ARG A 319 5.02 -2.91 16.61
N ASP A 320 5.27 -3.40 17.82
CA ASP A 320 6.05 -2.66 18.82
C ASP A 320 7.49 -2.32 18.34
N GLY A 321 8.13 -3.26 17.64
CA GLY A 321 9.50 -3.14 17.13
C GLY A 321 9.63 -2.21 15.92
N ALA A 322 8.58 -2.11 15.11
CA ALA A 322 8.59 -1.38 13.86
C ALA A 322 8.71 0.14 14.03
N ARG A 323 9.40 0.77 13.07
CA ARG A 323 9.20 2.21 12.81
C ARG A 323 7.80 2.41 12.27
N PHE A 324 7.11 3.46 12.71
CA PHE A 324 5.79 3.78 12.20
C PHE A 324 5.84 5.05 11.34
N ALA A 325 5.20 5.00 10.20
CA ALA A 325 5.14 6.11 9.28
C ALA A 325 3.71 6.40 8.85
N LEU A 326 3.40 7.68 8.73
CA LEU A 326 2.17 8.14 8.11
C LEU A 326 2.50 8.87 6.81
N LEU A 327 1.75 8.58 5.76
CA LEU A 327 1.77 9.33 4.50
C LEU A 327 0.38 9.86 4.22
N PHE A 328 0.23 11.19 4.22
CA PHE A 328 -1.01 11.84 3.81
C PHE A 328 -0.96 12.17 2.33
N VAL A 329 -2.04 11.86 1.59
CA VAL A 329 -2.17 12.16 0.16
C VAL A 329 -3.52 12.82 -0.06
N SER A 330 -3.52 14.12 -0.36
CA SER A 330 -4.75 14.92 -0.53
C SER A 330 -4.49 16.15 -1.40
N ASP A 331 -5.47 16.52 -2.21
CA ASP A 331 -5.48 17.78 -2.97
C ASP A 331 -6.07 18.95 -2.17
N GLU A 332 -6.50 18.71 -0.92
CA GLU A 332 -6.99 19.74 0.01
C GLU A 332 -6.22 19.80 1.35
N ASP A 333 -6.49 20.84 2.15
CA ASP A 333 -5.93 20.95 3.51
C ASP A 333 -6.79 20.18 4.52
N ASP A 334 -6.14 19.69 5.58
CA ASP A 334 -6.79 18.99 6.68
C ASP A 334 -7.70 19.94 7.48
N LEU A 335 -8.97 19.57 7.66
CA LEU A 335 -9.94 20.33 8.47
C LEU A 335 -10.15 19.72 9.86
N SER A 336 -9.22 18.85 10.30
CA SER A 336 -9.38 18.12 11.56
C SER A 336 -9.47 19.06 12.77
N PRO A 337 -10.35 18.76 13.74
CA PRO A 337 -10.79 19.73 14.74
C PRO A 337 -9.72 20.11 15.77
N LEU A 338 -8.70 19.27 15.99
CA LEU A 338 -7.65 19.54 16.97
C LEU A 338 -6.45 20.26 16.31
N PRO A 339 -5.59 20.93 17.12
CA PRO A 339 -4.30 21.40 16.62
C PRO A 339 -3.41 20.24 16.15
N VAL A 340 -2.55 20.51 15.15
CA VAL A 340 -1.60 19.51 14.61
C VAL A 340 -0.78 18.83 15.70
N ASP A 341 -0.29 19.57 16.71
CA ASP A 341 0.48 18.99 17.81
C ASP A 341 -0.29 17.93 18.61
N SER A 342 -1.61 18.09 18.76
CA SER A 342 -2.43 17.10 19.47
C SER A 342 -2.53 15.78 18.70
N TYR A 343 -2.48 15.83 17.36
CA TYR A 343 -2.42 14.63 16.52
C TYR A 343 -1.04 13.98 16.57
N LEU A 344 0.03 14.79 16.47
CA LEU A 344 1.41 14.30 16.57
C LEU A 344 1.68 13.62 17.92
N ASP A 345 1.21 14.21 19.02
CA ASP A 345 1.32 13.61 20.35
C ASP A 345 0.68 12.23 20.40
N ARG A 346 -0.47 12.06 19.74
CA ARG A 346 -1.19 10.77 19.67
C ARG A 346 -0.47 9.76 18.77
N PHE A 347 0.07 10.19 17.63
CA PHE A 347 0.85 9.32 16.75
C PHE A 347 2.15 8.84 17.40
N MET A 348 2.82 9.70 18.17
CA MET A 348 4.02 9.31 18.93
C MET A 348 3.69 8.31 20.05
N GLU A 349 2.53 8.47 20.70
CA GLU A 349 2.09 7.64 21.82
C GLU A 349 2.01 6.15 21.44
N VAL A 350 1.69 5.83 20.19
CA VAL A 350 1.57 4.43 19.73
C VAL A 350 2.89 3.66 19.80
N LYS A 351 4.03 4.37 19.86
CA LYS A 351 5.37 3.78 20.09
C LYS A 351 5.90 4.06 21.50
N GLY A 352 5.03 4.49 22.41
CA GLY A 352 5.34 4.81 23.80
C GLY A 352 6.45 5.86 23.95
N LEU A 353 7.30 5.71 24.96
CA LEU A 353 8.40 6.65 25.22
C LEU A 353 9.42 6.74 24.07
N ALA A 354 9.53 5.70 23.22
CA ALA A 354 10.43 5.71 22.08
C ALA A 354 9.95 6.71 21.01
N GLY A 355 8.64 6.77 20.75
CA GLY A 355 8.04 7.72 19.80
C GLY A 355 8.35 9.19 20.11
N TYR A 356 8.43 9.55 21.40
CA TYR A 356 8.75 10.92 21.82
C TYR A 356 10.25 11.25 21.88
N ARG A 357 11.12 10.23 21.92
CA ARG A 357 12.56 10.41 22.16
C ARG A 357 13.41 10.23 20.93
N ASP A 358 12.92 9.47 19.97
CA ASP A 358 13.64 9.10 18.77
C ASP A 358 12.75 9.44 17.57
N PRO A 359 13.08 10.51 16.82
CA PRO A 359 12.28 10.95 15.67
C PRO A 359 12.26 9.92 14.53
N SER A 360 13.15 8.91 14.55
CA SER A 360 13.10 7.81 13.58
C SER A 360 12.01 6.78 13.88
N ARG A 361 11.37 6.84 15.06
CA ARG A 361 10.32 5.89 15.46
C ARG A 361 8.96 6.21 14.87
N VAL A 362 8.66 7.49 14.70
CA VAL A 362 7.39 7.98 14.13
C VAL A 362 7.67 9.15 13.21
N THR A 363 7.34 8.99 11.92
CA THR A 363 7.50 10.04 10.91
C THR A 363 6.19 10.30 10.19
N VAL A 364 5.87 11.57 9.92
CA VAL A 364 4.73 11.97 9.09
C VAL A 364 5.26 12.58 7.81
N SER A 365 4.76 12.12 6.66
CA SER A 365 5.05 12.68 5.34
C SER A 365 3.75 13.08 4.64
N ALA A 366 3.85 13.95 3.63
CA ALA A 366 2.68 14.47 2.93
C ALA A 366 2.93 14.68 1.43
N VAL A 367 1.99 14.23 0.61
CA VAL A 367 1.86 14.58 -0.81
C VAL A 367 0.62 15.46 -0.93
N VAL A 368 0.81 16.76 -1.00
CA VAL A 368 -0.25 17.79 -0.92
C VAL A 368 0.12 19.01 -1.77
N GLY A 369 -0.73 20.03 -1.86
CA GLY A 369 -0.27 21.33 -2.37
C GLY A 369 0.81 21.91 -1.47
N ASP A 370 2.07 21.86 -1.91
CA ASP A 370 3.28 22.05 -1.13
C ASP A 370 3.86 23.49 -1.18
N ALA A 371 3.29 24.34 -2.03
CA ALA A 371 3.74 25.71 -2.23
C ALA A 371 2.71 26.75 -1.74
N LEU A 372 3.17 27.84 -1.14
CA LEU A 372 2.28 28.95 -0.78
C LEU A 372 1.58 29.49 -2.03
N PRO A 373 0.24 29.61 -2.02
CA PRO A 373 -0.50 30.07 -3.19
C PRO A 373 -0.19 31.54 -3.47
N PRO A 374 -0.22 31.97 -4.74
CA PRO A 374 0.15 33.34 -5.14
C PRO A 374 -0.83 34.41 -4.62
N ALA A 375 -2.05 34.00 -4.25
CA ALA A 375 -3.06 34.84 -3.63
C ALA A 375 -4.04 33.97 -2.81
N PRO A 376 -4.77 34.55 -1.83
CA PRO A 376 -5.82 33.81 -1.11
C PRO A 376 -6.85 33.21 -2.05
N GLY A 377 -7.13 31.92 -1.90
CA GLY A 377 -8.07 31.15 -2.74
C GLY A 377 -7.54 30.76 -4.12
N ALA A 378 -6.29 31.08 -4.46
CA ALA A 378 -5.61 30.49 -5.61
C ALA A 378 -5.10 29.08 -5.23
N PRO A 379 -5.00 28.16 -6.20
CA PRO A 379 -4.40 26.86 -5.95
C PRO A 379 -2.92 26.99 -5.56
N SER A 380 -2.44 26.02 -4.78
CA SER A 380 -1.03 25.84 -4.45
C SER A 380 -0.25 25.35 -5.66
N CYS A 381 -0.82 24.37 -6.36
CA CYS A 381 -0.26 23.78 -7.57
C CYS A 381 -1.38 23.44 -8.57
N THR A 382 -1.02 23.22 -9.83
CA THR A 382 -1.95 22.81 -10.91
C THR A 382 -1.31 21.75 -11.78
N SER A 383 -2.07 20.73 -12.18
CA SER A 383 -1.70 19.75 -13.22
C SER A 383 -2.55 19.97 -14.49
N GLU A 384 -2.44 19.08 -15.48
CA GLU A 384 -3.29 19.14 -16.69
C GLU A 384 -4.78 18.85 -16.40
N THR A 385 -5.04 18.27 -15.24
CA THR A 385 -6.21 17.44 -14.92
C THR A 385 -6.85 17.86 -13.58
N GLY A 386 -6.12 18.58 -12.73
CA GLY A 386 -6.59 19.03 -11.44
C GLY A 386 -5.77 20.19 -10.85
N PHE A 387 -6.08 20.53 -9.61
CA PHE A 387 -5.31 21.50 -8.83
C PHE A 387 -5.30 21.08 -7.37
N GLY A 388 -4.17 21.31 -6.70
CA GLY A 388 -4.06 21.14 -5.25
C GLY A 388 -4.22 22.47 -4.53
N THR A 389 -4.99 22.50 -3.46
CA THR A 389 -4.98 23.60 -2.49
C THR A 389 -3.84 23.42 -1.47
N TYR A 390 -3.51 24.47 -0.75
CA TYR A 390 -2.33 24.48 0.12
C TYR A 390 -2.56 23.67 1.39
N GLY A 391 -1.88 22.53 1.53
CA GLY A 391 -2.02 21.59 2.65
C GLY A 391 -1.26 22.02 3.91
N GLU A 392 -1.52 23.23 4.43
CA GLU A 392 -0.80 23.86 5.54
C GLU A 392 -0.61 22.92 6.73
N ARG A 393 -1.65 22.18 7.14
CA ARG A 393 -1.61 21.35 8.35
C ARG A 393 -0.85 20.06 8.15
N TYR A 394 -0.96 19.44 6.97
CA TYR A 394 -0.14 18.29 6.60
C TYR A 394 1.34 18.66 6.50
N LEU A 395 1.67 19.78 5.85
CA LEU A 395 3.04 20.30 5.78
C LEU A 395 3.60 20.62 7.16
N ALA A 396 2.78 21.19 8.06
CA ALA A 396 3.20 21.43 9.44
C ALA A 396 3.50 20.13 10.20
N ALA A 397 2.68 19.09 10.02
CA ALA A 397 2.90 17.78 10.62
C ALA A 397 4.19 17.12 10.10
N ALA A 398 4.41 17.16 8.78
CA ALA A 398 5.59 16.59 8.15
C ALA A 398 6.87 17.27 8.62
N ASN A 399 6.91 18.61 8.58
CA ASN A 399 8.07 19.38 9.01
C ASN A 399 8.43 19.19 10.50
N ARG A 400 7.42 19.02 11.37
CA ARG A 400 7.66 18.81 12.82
C ARG A 400 8.21 17.43 13.15
N THR A 401 7.95 16.45 12.31
CA THR A 401 8.45 15.07 12.47
C THR A 401 9.67 14.78 11.62
N GLY A 402 10.11 15.74 10.80
CA GLY A 402 11.23 15.56 9.87
C GLY A 402 10.92 14.63 8.71
N GLY A 403 9.64 14.39 8.40
CA GLY A 403 9.25 13.60 7.24
C GLY A 403 9.22 14.42 5.95
N LEU A 404 8.80 13.75 4.88
CA LEU A 404 8.97 14.24 3.52
C LEU A 404 7.72 14.99 3.05
N THR A 405 7.92 15.94 2.13
CA THR A 405 6.84 16.67 1.49
C THR A 405 7.03 16.66 -0.03
N ALA A 406 5.95 16.42 -0.78
CA ALA A 406 5.94 16.55 -2.23
C ALA A 406 4.64 17.17 -2.74
N SER A 407 4.70 17.72 -3.95
CA SER A 407 3.55 18.31 -4.61
C SER A 407 2.58 17.22 -5.10
N ILE A 408 1.31 17.34 -4.73
CA ILE A 408 0.24 16.48 -5.26
C ILE A 408 0.07 16.60 -6.78
N CYS A 409 0.42 17.77 -7.35
CA CYS A 409 0.35 18.00 -8.79
C CYS A 409 1.57 17.47 -9.58
N ALA A 410 2.45 16.69 -8.94
CA ALA A 410 3.59 16.09 -9.64
C ALA A 410 3.10 15.05 -10.65
N GLU A 411 3.67 15.06 -11.86
CA GLU A 411 3.34 14.07 -12.90
C GLU A 411 3.65 12.63 -12.48
N ASP A 412 4.58 12.45 -11.53
CA ASP A 412 5.07 11.15 -11.08
C ASP A 412 5.44 11.18 -9.59
N PHE A 413 4.88 10.26 -8.81
CA PHE A 413 5.17 10.10 -7.37
C PHE A 413 6.36 9.17 -7.07
N ALA A 414 6.98 8.54 -8.08
CA ALA A 414 8.16 7.69 -7.87
C ALA A 414 9.27 8.33 -7.01
N PRO A 415 9.63 9.63 -7.16
CA PRO A 415 10.70 10.24 -6.37
C PRO A 415 10.40 10.29 -4.87
N ILE A 416 9.20 10.76 -4.48
CA ILE A 416 8.83 10.88 -3.07
C ILE A 416 8.64 9.51 -2.43
N VAL A 417 8.06 8.57 -3.16
CA VAL A 417 7.85 7.19 -2.71
C VAL A 417 9.20 6.47 -2.52
N SER A 418 10.15 6.67 -3.43
CA SER A 418 11.52 6.14 -3.29
C SER A 418 12.24 6.71 -2.08
N GLN A 419 12.16 8.02 -1.88
CA GLN A 419 12.79 8.69 -0.75
C GLN A 419 12.14 8.30 0.59
N LEU A 420 10.82 8.08 0.59
CA LEU A 420 10.10 7.53 1.75
C LEU A 420 10.65 6.14 2.07
N GLY A 421 10.77 5.25 1.08
CA GLY A 421 11.37 3.93 1.26
C GLY A 421 12.76 4.00 1.91
N LEU A 422 13.65 4.87 1.43
CA LEU A 422 14.98 5.07 2.03
C LEU A 422 14.93 5.59 3.46
N THR A 423 14.08 6.58 3.72
CA THR A 423 13.88 7.15 5.06
C THR A 423 13.41 6.09 6.06
N LEU A 424 12.44 5.27 5.63
CA LEU A 424 11.81 4.25 6.47
C LEU A 424 12.72 3.04 6.72
N THR A 425 13.54 2.65 5.75
CA THR A 425 14.55 1.60 5.91
C THR A 425 15.68 1.99 6.86
N GLY A 426 15.78 3.28 7.24
CA GLY A 426 16.74 3.80 8.20
C GLY A 426 18.14 4.00 7.63
N VAL A 427 18.27 4.00 6.30
CA VAL A 427 19.52 4.28 5.60
C VAL A 427 19.93 5.72 5.92
N SER A 428 21.04 5.87 6.65
CA SER A 428 21.65 7.17 6.90
C SER A 428 22.51 7.56 5.70
N THR A 429 22.29 8.78 5.19
CA THR A 429 23.10 9.41 4.13
C THR A 429 24.19 10.31 4.71
N ARG A 430 24.19 10.52 6.02
CA ARG A 430 25.10 11.43 6.72
C ARG A 430 25.80 10.76 7.89
N PHE A 431 27.12 10.87 7.94
CA PHE A 431 27.95 10.29 9.00
C PHE A 431 28.87 11.36 9.59
N GLU A 432 28.54 11.84 10.78
CA GLU A 432 29.30 12.88 11.50
C GLU A 432 30.62 12.32 12.04
N LEU A 433 31.71 12.99 11.70
CA LEU A 433 33.06 12.61 12.12
C LEU A 433 33.33 13.11 13.54
N SER A 434 34.10 12.34 14.31
CA SER A 434 34.42 12.70 15.70
C SER A 434 35.41 13.86 15.80
N ARG A 435 36.16 14.13 14.72
CA ARG A 435 37.15 15.21 14.58
C ARG A 435 37.12 15.78 13.16
N VAL A 436 37.60 17.01 12.99
CA VAL A 436 37.73 17.63 11.66
C VAL A 436 38.88 16.95 10.90
N PRO A 437 38.63 16.33 9.74
CA PRO A 437 39.66 15.63 8.99
C PRO A 437 40.53 16.58 8.17
N LEU A 438 41.80 16.24 8.04
CA LEU A 438 42.65 16.73 6.96
C LEU A 438 42.30 15.93 5.69
N LEU A 439 41.58 16.55 4.75
CA LEU A 439 40.89 15.86 3.65
C LEU A 439 41.80 15.04 2.72
N ASP A 440 43.06 15.42 2.55
CA ASP A 440 44.02 14.65 1.72
C ASP A 440 44.49 13.34 2.38
N THR A 441 44.13 13.11 3.65
CA THR A 441 44.43 11.89 4.40
C THR A 441 43.20 11.01 4.64
N LEU A 442 42.03 11.45 4.17
CA LEU A 442 40.75 10.79 4.38
C LEU A 442 40.66 9.49 3.55
N GLU A 443 40.55 8.36 4.24
CA GLU A 443 40.28 7.05 3.67
C GLU A 443 38.95 6.52 4.18
N VAL A 444 38.02 6.23 3.28
CA VAL A 444 36.70 5.68 3.62
C VAL A 444 36.55 4.29 3.01
N ARG A 445 36.27 3.29 3.84
CA ARG A 445 36.17 1.90 3.42
C ARG A 445 34.86 1.27 3.87
N LEU A 446 34.29 0.44 3.00
CA LEU A 446 33.04 -0.27 3.21
C LEU A 446 33.30 -1.76 3.45
N TYR A 447 32.63 -2.31 4.47
CA TYR A 447 32.72 -3.71 4.88
C TYR A 447 31.32 -4.31 5.05
N ALA A 448 31.16 -5.62 4.78
CA ALA A 448 29.87 -6.30 4.96
C ALA A 448 29.63 -6.72 6.44
N ASP A 449 30.68 -6.82 7.25
CA ASP A 449 30.62 -7.08 8.70
C ASP A 449 31.83 -6.42 9.41
N THR A 450 32.08 -6.77 10.68
CA THR A 450 33.20 -6.19 11.46
C THR A 450 34.57 -6.83 11.21
N SER A 451 34.66 -7.84 10.35
CA SER A 451 35.90 -8.54 9.98
C SER A 451 36.60 -7.86 8.80
N GLU A 452 37.92 -7.73 8.87
CA GLU A 452 38.72 -7.24 7.72
C GLU A 452 38.54 -8.09 6.45
N ALA A 453 38.17 -9.37 6.59
CA ALA A 453 37.92 -10.24 5.45
C ALA A 453 36.64 -9.89 4.67
N SER A 454 35.74 -9.08 5.24
CA SER A 454 34.49 -8.65 4.60
C SER A 454 34.62 -7.32 3.88
N PHE A 455 35.85 -6.87 3.60
CA PHE A 455 36.09 -5.67 2.80
C PHE A 455 35.39 -5.76 1.44
N VAL A 456 34.59 -4.72 1.14
CA VAL A 456 33.80 -4.63 -0.09
C VAL A 456 34.52 -3.73 -1.09
N ARG A 457 34.72 -2.45 -0.71
CA ARG A 457 35.37 -1.45 -1.56
C ARG A 457 35.82 -0.22 -0.77
N GLU A 458 36.70 0.56 -1.39
CA GLU A 458 37.02 1.93 -0.97
C GLU A 458 36.01 2.89 -1.60
N LEU A 459 35.65 3.94 -0.85
CA LEU A 459 34.75 5.00 -1.27
C LEU A 459 35.55 6.28 -1.47
N LEU A 460 35.29 6.98 -2.58
CA LEU A 460 36.09 8.11 -3.02
C LEU A 460 35.36 9.44 -2.82
N LEU A 461 36.07 10.43 -2.26
CA LEU A 461 35.58 11.81 -2.12
C LEU A 461 35.27 12.41 -3.50
N ASP A 462 34.14 13.12 -3.59
CA ASP A 462 33.56 13.73 -4.79
C ASP A 462 33.18 12.73 -5.90
N VAL A 463 33.15 11.42 -5.57
CA VAL A 463 32.69 10.35 -6.47
C VAL A 463 31.58 9.54 -5.82
N ASP A 464 31.83 9.00 -4.62
CA ASP A 464 30.87 8.19 -3.84
C ASP A 464 30.23 8.99 -2.69
N PHE A 465 30.91 10.03 -2.21
CA PHE A 465 30.40 10.91 -1.15
C PHE A 465 31.04 12.29 -1.27
N THR A 466 30.44 13.27 -0.61
CA THR A 466 30.98 14.62 -0.41
C THR A 466 31.25 14.86 1.07
N TYR A 467 32.04 15.89 1.37
CA TYR A 467 32.30 16.29 2.75
C TYR A 467 31.64 17.62 3.07
N ASP A 468 30.75 17.62 4.06
CA ASP A 468 30.14 18.84 4.60
C ASP A 468 31.03 19.42 5.70
N VAL A 469 31.62 20.58 5.38
CA VAL A 469 32.52 21.30 6.27
C VAL A 469 31.79 21.87 7.48
N GLU A 470 30.56 22.35 7.34
CA GLU A 470 29.86 23.05 8.42
C GLU A 470 29.44 22.09 9.53
N GLY A 471 28.92 20.91 9.16
CA GLY A 471 28.52 19.90 10.12
C GLY A 471 29.49 18.73 10.27
N ASN A 472 30.74 18.87 9.79
CA ASN A 472 31.82 17.89 9.94
C ASN A 472 31.39 16.44 9.62
N ALA A 473 30.86 16.20 8.43
CA ALA A 473 30.27 14.91 8.10
C ALA A 473 30.56 14.46 6.67
N LEU A 474 30.58 13.14 6.48
CA LEU A 474 30.45 12.54 5.15
C LEU A 474 28.98 12.60 4.72
N VAL A 475 28.73 13.00 3.47
CA VAL A 475 27.39 13.12 2.89
C VAL A 475 27.33 12.32 1.59
N PHE A 476 26.48 11.29 1.60
CA PHE A 476 26.20 10.43 0.45
C PHE A 476 24.93 10.91 -0.26
N THR A 477 24.86 10.70 -1.58
CA THR A 477 23.56 10.72 -2.25
C THR A 477 22.77 9.46 -1.89
N GLU A 478 21.47 9.49 -2.11
CA GLU A 478 20.56 8.39 -1.81
C GLU A 478 20.94 7.07 -2.49
N ASP A 479 21.42 7.12 -3.74
CA ASP A 479 21.85 5.97 -4.52
C ASP A 479 23.26 5.46 -4.16
N GLN A 480 24.04 6.28 -3.44
CA GLN A 480 25.42 5.97 -3.05
C GLN A 480 25.58 5.64 -1.57
N ALA A 481 24.51 5.80 -0.79
CA ALA A 481 24.53 5.51 0.64
C ALA A 481 24.97 4.07 0.91
N PRO A 482 25.73 3.82 2.01
CA PRO A 482 26.10 2.47 2.40
C PRO A 482 24.85 1.58 2.54
N PRO A 483 24.87 0.33 2.06
CA PRO A 483 23.74 -0.58 2.24
C PRO A 483 23.45 -0.84 3.72
N PRO A 484 22.19 -1.15 4.10
CA PRO A 484 21.83 -1.49 5.47
C PRO A 484 22.73 -2.57 6.08
N SER A 485 23.04 -2.45 7.38
CA SER A 485 23.91 -3.37 8.15
C SER A 485 25.39 -3.40 7.75
N PHE A 486 25.80 -2.77 6.65
CA PHE A 486 27.21 -2.64 6.28
C PHE A 486 27.92 -1.66 7.22
N TRP A 487 29.25 -1.76 7.24
CA TRP A 487 30.11 -0.97 8.11
C TRP A 487 30.96 0.00 7.31
N LEU A 488 30.97 1.26 7.73
CA LEU A 488 31.90 2.27 7.27
C LEU A 488 33.06 2.40 8.25
N SER A 489 34.28 2.34 7.74
CA SER A 489 35.48 2.74 8.46
C SER A 489 36.05 4.00 7.81
N VAL A 490 36.16 5.07 8.59
CA VAL A 490 36.62 6.38 8.14
C VAL A 490 37.90 6.72 8.87
N SER A 491 39.04 6.68 8.19
CA SER A 491 40.35 6.92 8.76
C SER A 491 40.99 8.19 8.21
N TYR A 492 41.53 9.04 9.07
CA TYR A 492 42.07 10.34 8.68
C TYR A 492 42.99 10.92 9.76
N ASN A 493 43.80 11.90 9.39
CA ASN A 493 44.53 12.73 10.34
C ASN A 493 43.69 13.97 10.69
N GLU A 494 43.79 14.45 11.92
CA GLU A 494 43.05 15.64 12.37
C GLU A 494 43.62 16.93 11.76
N ALA A 495 42.74 17.80 11.24
CA ALA A 495 43.12 19.14 10.82
C ALA A 495 43.37 20.04 12.04
N LEU A 496 44.54 20.70 12.09
CA LEU A 496 44.98 21.56 13.20
C LEU A 496 44.26 22.91 13.29
#